data_AF-A0AAW1J043-F1
#
_entry.id   AF-A0AAW1J043-F1
#
_cell.length_a   1.000
_cell.length_b   1.000
_cell.length_c   1.000
_cell.angle_alpha   90.00
_cell.angle_beta   90.00
_cell.angle_gamma   90.00
#
_symmetry.space_group_name_H-M   'P 1'
#
loop_
_entity.id
_entity.type
_entity.pdbx_description
1 polymer ?
#
loop_
_entity_poly.entity_id
_entity_poly.type
_entity_poly.pdbx_seq_one_letter_code
_entity_poly.pdbx_strand_id
1 'polypeptide(L)'
;MLQRHSFIDFKTLNRSNGGLFKMSQRSRVIDLYKTLLHLGKDYPSGYDFFRTRLHKAFMKNKDITDTDKIEKMIAHGQYIVKELEALYMLKKYRTLKRRL
;
A
#
# COMPACT_ATOMS: atom_id res chain seq x y z
N MET A 1 13.89 -18.78 17.81
CA MET A 1 14.19 -18.71 16.37
C MET A 1 13.03 -18.00 15.66
N LEU A 2 13.06 -16.66 15.61
CA LEU A 2 11.98 -15.87 15.01
C LEU A 2 12.22 -15.79 13.50
N GLN A 3 11.40 -16.53 12.75
CA GLN A 3 11.37 -16.53 11.30
C GLN A 3 11.08 -15.12 10.79
N ARG A 4 12.06 -14.57 10.06
CA ARG A 4 12.05 -13.32 9.32
C ARG A 4 10.83 -13.26 8.39
N HIS A 5 9.75 -12.64 8.85
CA HIS A 5 8.73 -12.16 7.94
C HIS A 5 9.23 -10.85 7.38
N SER A 6 9.78 -10.93 6.18
CA SER A 6 10.13 -9.80 5.32
C SER A 6 8.87 -9.02 4.98
N PHE A 7 8.39 -8.23 5.95
CA PHE A 7 7.50 -7.12 5.72
C PHE A 7 8.27 -6.20 4.78
N ILE A 8 7.76 -5.98 3.57
CA ILE A 8 8.39 -5.11 2.59
C ILE A 8 8.46 -3.72 3.23
N ASP A 9 9.62 -3.40 3.81
CA ASP A 9 9.83 -2.16 4.53
C ASP A 9 10.00 -1.05 3.48
N PHE A 10 8.88 -0.48 3.03
CA PHE A 10 8.85 0.64 2.07
C PHE A 10 9.69 1.83 2.55
N LYS A 11 9.97 1.91 3.86
CA LYS A 11 10.87 2.89 4.46
C LYS A 11 12.34 2.65 4.07
N THR A 12 12.76 1.42 3.78
CA THR A 12 14.14 1.12 3.34
C THR A 12 14.41 1.46 1.88
N LEU A 13 13.40 1.50 1.01
CA LEU A 13 13.57 1.92 -0.40
C LEU A 13 13.72 3.45 -0.55
N ASN A 14 13.27 4.23 0.43
CA ASN A 14 13.27 5.70 0.36
C ASN A 14 14.27 6.38 1.31
N ARG A 15 15.09 5.60 2.05
CA ARG A 15 16.07 6.16 3.01
C ARG A 15 17.48 6.33 2.45
N SER A 16 17.69 5.97 1.17
CA SER A 16 18.97 6.12 0.49
C SER A 16 18.77 6.72 -0.91
N ASN A 17 18.35 7.98 -1.00
CA ASN A 17 18.27 8.68 -2.29
C ASN A 17 18.89 10.08 -2.19
N GLY A 18 20.14 10.12 -1.73
CA GLY A 18 21.08 11.13 -2.18
C GLY A 18 21.67 10.67 -3.52
N GLY A 19 20.94 10.90 -4.61
CA GLY A 19 21.43 10.71 -5.98
C GLY A 19 21.20 9.33 -6.63
N LEU A 20 20.75 9.40 -7.89
CA LEU A 20 20.74 8.36 -8.94
C LEU A 20 19.56 7.34 -8.94
N PHE A 21 18.68 7.50 -9.95
CA PHE A 21 17.42 6.78 -10.26
C PHE A 21 16.13 7.23 -9.55
N LYS A 22 15.63 8.40 -9.96
CA LYS A 22 14.22 8.76 -9.75
C LYS A 22 13.33 7.77 -10.54
N MET A 23 12.71 6.80 -9.85
CA MET A 23 11.72 5.91 -10.48
C MET A 23 10.64 6.73 -11.19
N SER A 24 10.25 6.29 -12.40
CA SER A 24 9.16 6.94 -13.13
C SER A 24 7.86 6.94 -12.32
N GLN A 25 7.03 7.98 -12.47
CA GLN A 25 5.72 8.06 -11.81
C GLN A 25 4.88 6.82 -12.10
N ARG A 26 4.95 6.30 -13.33
CA ARG A 26 4.30 5.05 -13.74
C ARG A 26 4.74 3.86 -12.89
N SER A 27 6.04 3.68 -12.68
CA SER A 27 6.56 2.59 -11.85
C SER A 27 6.04 2.69 -10.41
N ARG A 28 6.07 3.89 -9.83
CA ARG A 28 5.55 4.14 -8.48
C ARG A 28 4.06 3.82 -8.34
N VAL A 29 3.25 4.16 -9.35
CA VAL A 29 1.81 3.84 -9.38
C VAL A 29 1.59 2.32 -9.46
N ILE A 30 2.35 1.62 -10.30
CA ILE A 30 2.25 0.16 -10.44
C ILE A 30 2.62 -0.54 -9.13
N ASP A 31 3.69 -0.10 -8.47
CA ASP A 31 4.13 -0.69 -7.22
C ASP A 31 3.12 -0.43 -6.10
N LEU A 32 2.58 0.79 -6.04
CA LEU A 32 1.51 1.13 -5.10
C LEU A 32 0.27 0.24 -5.29
N TYR A 33 -0.12 -0.02 -6.54
CA TYR A 33 -1.25 -0.89 -6.85
C TYR A 33 -1.00 -2.33 -6.38
N LYS A 34 0.20 -2.88 -6.62
CA LYS A 34 0.57 -4.22 -6.16
C LYS A 34 0.59 -4.33 -4.62
N THR A 35 1.14 -3.33 -3.94
CA THR A 35 1.18 -3.26 -2.48
C THR A 35 -0.23 -3.22 -1.90
N LEU A 36 -1.11 -2.38 -2.44
CA LEU A 36 -2.50 -2.29 -1.99
C LEU A 36 -3.26 -3.61 -2.21
N LEU A 37 -3.06 -4.29 -3.35
CA LEU A 37 -3.64 -5.62 -3.57
C LEU A 37 -3.13 -6.66 -2.56
N HIS A 38 -1.85 -6.61 -2.22
CA HIS A 38 -1.28 -7.53 -1.23
C HIS A 38 -1.91 -7.32 0.15
N LEU A 39 -1.96 -6.06 0.62
CA LEU A 39 -2.53 -5.70 1.92
C LEU A 39 -4.05 -5.92 1.98
N GLY A 40 -4.74 -5.75 0.85
CA GLY A 40 -6.19 -5.93 0.74
C GLY A 40 -6.68 -7.38 0.86
N LYS A 41 -5.78 -8.38 0.87
CA LYS A 41 -6.16 -9.81 1.02
C LYS A 41 -6.85 -10.10 2.34
N ASP A 42 -6.41 -9.44 3.42
CA ASP A 42 -6.96 -9.60 4.76
C ASP A 42 -8.07 -8.59 5.08
N TYR A 43 -8.61 -7.91 4.08
CA TYR A 43 -9.62 -6.88 4.27
C TYR A 43 -10.91 -7.47 4.86
N PRO A 44 -11.54 -6.83 5.88
CA PRO A 44 -12.68 -7.41 6.60
C PRO A 44 -13.88 -7.78 5.72
N SER A 45 -14.13 -7.03 4.64
CA SER A 45 -15.23 -7.28 3.69
C SER A 45 -14.87 -8.25 2.57
N GLY A 46 -13.68 -8.86 2.61
CA GLY A 46 -13.19 -9.79 1.61
C GLY A 46 -12.32 -9.14 0.52
N TYR A 47 -11.47 -9.97 -0.09
CA TYR A 47 -10.49 -9.54 -1.09
C TYR A 47 -11.15 -9.02 -2.37
N ASP A 48 -12.18 -9.68 -2.89
CA ASP A 48 -12.82 -9.28 -4.15
C ASP A 48 -13.52 -7.92 -4.04
N PHE A 49 -14.12 -7.64 -2.88
CA PHE A 49 -14.71 -6.34 -2.58
C PHE A 49 -13.66 -5.23 -2.61
N PHE A 50 -12.52 -5.45 -1.95
CA PHE A 50 -11.42 -4.50 -1.94
C PHE A 50 -10.81 -4.32 -3.33
N ARG A 51 -10.48 -5.43 -4.01
CA ARG A 51 -9.89 -5.44 -5.35
C ARG A 51 -10.75 -4.69 -6.36
N THR A 52 -12.05 -4.92 -6.37
CA THR A 52 -12.98 -4.26 -7.31
C THR A 52 -12.99 -2.75 -7.11
N ARG A 53 -13.02 -2.29 -5.84
CA ARG A 53 -12.99 -0.86 -5.50
C ARG A 53 -11.65 -0.22 -5.84
N LEU A 54 -10.55 -0.90 -5.51
CA LEU A 54 -9.20 -0.45 -5.85
C LEU A 54 -9.06 -0.29 -7.36
N HIS A 55 -9.43 -1.31 -8.13
CA HIS A 55 -9.35 -1.27 -9.59
C HIS A 55 -10.21 -0.13 -10.17
N LYS A 56 -11.46 0.04 -9.69
CA LYS A 56 -12.33 1.14 -10.12
C LYS A 56 -11.73 2.51 -9.83
N ALA A 57 -11.07 2.69 -8.68
CA ALA A 57 -10.41 3.95 -8.33
C ALA A 57 -9.22 4.25 -9.26
N PHE A 58 -8.39 3.26 -9.58
CA PHE A 58 -7.26 3.45 -10.51
C PHE A 58 -7.75 3.70 -11.95
N MET A 59 -8.78 2.97 -12.39
CA MET A 59 -9.37 3.16 -13.72
C MET A 59 -10.03 4.54 -13.90
N LYS A 60 -10.68 5.07 -12.86
CA LYS A 60 -11.28 6.42 -12.89
C LYS A 60 -10.24 7.51 -13.15
N ASN A 61 -8.99 7.27 -12.75
CA ASN A 61 -7.92 8.26 -12.77
C ASN A 61 -6.85 7.97 -13.85
N LYS A 62 -7.11 7.03 -14.76
CA LYS A 62 -6.15 6.56 -15.78
C LYS A 62 -5.72 7.65 -16.77
N ASP A 63 -6.60 8.62 -17.04
CA ASP A 63 -6.41 9.65 -18.06
C ASP A 63 -5.76 10.93 -17.50
N ILE A 64 -5.35 10.92 -16.23
CA ILE A 64 -4.67 12.06 -15.60
C ILE A 64 -3.21 12.12 -16.09
N THR A 65 -2.86 13.22 -16.73
CA THR A 65 -1.51 13.47 -17.29
C THR A 65 -0.70 14.48 -16.48
N ASP A 66 -1.35 15.20 -15.57
CA ASP A 66 -0.75 16.21 -14.71
C ASP A 66 0.14 15.58 -13.63
N THR A 67 1.42 15.92 -13.66
CA THR A 67 2.45 15.34 -12.79
C THR A 67 2.20 15.62 -11.30
N ASP A 68 1.72 16.82 -10.96
CA ASP A 68 1.49 17.20 -9.56
C ASP A 68 0.27 16.50 -8.99
N LYS A 69 -0.76 16.29 -9.83
CA LYS A 69 -1.92 15.48 -9.45
C LYS A 69 -1.53 14.02 -9.22
N ILE A 70 -0.70 13.45 -10.11
CA ILE A 70 -0.23 12.06 -9.95
C ILE A 70 0.54 11.90 -8.64
N GLU A 71 1.45 12.82 -8.30
CA GLU A 71 2.19 12.77 -7.03
C GLU A 71 1.27 12.86 -5.80
N LYS A 72 0.27 13.76 -5.83
CA LYS A 72 -0.74 13.86 -4.76
C LYS A 72 -1.54 12.56 -4.59
N MET A 73 -1.90 11.92 -5.70
CA MET A 73 -2.62 10.65 -5.67
C MET A 73 -1.76 9.48 -5.17
N ILE A 74 -0.48 9.46 -5.54
CA ILE A 74 0.48 8.48 -4.99
C ILE A 74 0.60 8.68 -3.48
N ALA A 75 0.74 9.92 -3.00
CA ALA A 75 0.80 10.23 -1.58
C ALA A 75 -0.47 9.79 -0.83
N HIS A 76 -1.64 10.02 -1.43
CA HIS A 76 -2.90 9.54 -0.88
C HIS A 76 -2.96 8.01 -0.80
N GLY A 77 -2.52 7.29 -1.85
CA GLY A 77 -2.47 5.83 -1.79
C GLY A 77 -1.48 5.31 -0.74
N GLN A 78 -0.37 6.00 -0.51
CA GLN A 78 0.57 5.66 0.58
C GLN A 78 -0.04 5.87 1.98
N TYR A 79 -0.95 6.82 2.14
CA TYR A 79 -1.70 6.99 3.38
C TYR A 79 -2.61 5.77 3.63
N ILE A 80 -3.34 5.32 2.61
CA ILE A 80 -4.21 4.14 2.68
C ILE A 80 -3.41 2.88 3.05
N VAL A 81 -2.19 2.73 2.52
CA VAL A 81 -1.29 1.63 2.91
C VAL A 81 -1.10 1.61 4.43
N LYS A 82 -0.77 2.75 5.04
CA LYS A 82 -0.57 2.84 6.50
C LYS A 82 -1.85 2.55 7.29
N GLU A 83 -3.01 2.96 6.78
CA GLU A 83 -4.30 2.63 7.40
C GLU A 83 -4.55 1.12 7.40
N LEU A 84 -4.28 0.44 6.28
CA LEU A 84 -4.41 -1.02 6.18
C LEU A 84 -3.44 -1.75 7.12
N GLU A 85 -2.20 -1.28 7.22
CA GLU A 85 -1.22 -1.80 8.18
C GLU A 85 -1.69 -1.63 9.62
N ALA A 86 -2.23 -0.45 9.97
CA ALA A 86 -2.77 -0.19 11.31
C ALA A 86 -3.96 -1.10 11.63
N LEU A 87 -4.87 -1.32 10.67
CA LEU A 87 -5.98 -2.26 10.81
C LEU A 87 -5.50 -3.69 11.05
N TYR A 88 -4.47 -4.13 10.32
CA TYR A 88 -3.86 -5.44 10.52
C TYR A 88 -3.27 -5.58 11.94
N MET A 89 -2.53 -4.57 12.42
CA MET A 89 -1.96 -4.57 13.76
C MET A 89 -3.03 -4.59 14.86
N LEU A 90 -4.12 -3.85 14.68
CA LEU A 90 -5.24 -3.85 15.61
C LEU A 90 -5.91 -5.23 15.71
N LYS A 91 -6.12 -5.89 14.57
CA LYS A 91 -6.64 -7.28 14.53
C LYS A 91 -5.71 -8.23 15.28
N LYS A 92 -4.39 -8.15 15.03
CA LYS A 92 -3.38 -8.97 15.71
C LYS A 92 -3.41 -8.76 17.23
N TYR A 93 -3.44 -7.51 17.68
CA TYR A 93 -3.51 -7.16 19.10
C TYR A 93 -4.79 -7.72 19.76
N ARG A 94 -5.96 -7.57 19.12
CA ARG A 94 -7.22 -8.13 19.61
C ARG A 94 -7.15 -9.65 19.77
N THR A 95 -6.58 -10.36 18.80
CA THR A 95 -6.42 -11.82 18.87
C THR A 95 -5.48 -12.22 20.00
N LEU A 96 -4.38 -11.49 20.20
CA LEU A 96 -3.41 -11.78 21.27
C LEU A 96 -4.04 -11.57 22.66
N LYS A 97 -4.75 -10.46 22.86
CA LYS A 97 -5.42 -10.14 24.13
C LYS A 97 -6.50 -11.17 24.51
N ARG A 98 -7.17 -11.81 23.55
CA ARG A 98 -8.19 -12.85 23.84
C ARG A 98 -7.59 -14.19 24.28
N ARG A 99 -6.29 -14.39 24.04
CA ARG A 99 -5.55 -15.62 24.40
C ARG A 99 -4.80 -15.48 25.71
N LEU A 100 -4.74 -14.27 26.26
CA LEU A 100 -4.24 -13.93 27.59
C LEU A 100 -5.45 -13.89 28.54
#